data_AF-A0A1S6KZD2-F1
#
_entry.id   AF-A0A1S6KZD2-F1
#
_cell.length_a   1.000
_cell.length_b   1.000
_cell.length_c   1.000
_cell.angle_alpha   90.00
_cell.angle_beta   90.00
_cell.angle_gamma   90.00
#
_symmetry.space_group_name_H-M   'P 1'
#
loop_
_entity.id
_entity.type
_entity.pdbx_description
1 polymer ?
#
loop_
_entity_poly.entity_id
_entity_poly.type
_entity_poly.pdbx_seq_one_letter_code
_entity_poly.pdbx_strand_id
1 'polypeptide(L)' 'DTGYDTGDKSVQCGRKVDAFKLWLMWAVRGHQGFASLVDNCMQVSRYFMSRIKETEGFMLVLPEFQCTNICFW' A
#
# COMPACT_ATOMS: atom_id res chain seq x y z
N ASP A 1 -11.01 8.44 35.57
CA ASP A 1 -10.98 7.24 34.72
C ASP A 1 -9.89 7.45 33.68
N THR A 2 -8.81 6.67 33.75
CA THR A 2 -7.60 6.80 32.90
C THR A 2 -7.50 5.65 31.89
N GLY A 3 -8.53 4.82 31.75
CA GLY A 3 -8.46 3.61 30.91
C GLY A 3 -8.24 3.88 29.41
N TYR A 4 -8.63 5.06 28.93
CA TYR A 4 -8.47 5.49 27.53
C TYR A 4 -7.13 6.19 27.25
N ASP A 5 -6.37 6.55 28.29
CA ASP A 5 -5.08 7.20 28.12
C ASP A 5 -4.05 6.20 27.57
N THR A 6 -3.41 6.56 26.45
CA THR A 6 -2.42 5.69 25.79
C THR A 6 -1.00 6.25 25.84
N GLY A 7 -0.74 7.25 26.68
CA GLY A 7 0.57 7.91 26.77
C GLY A 7 1.68 6.93 27.12
N ASP A 8 1.47 6.14 28.18
CA ASP A 8 2.46 5.19 28.69
C ASP A 8 2.56 3.88 27.89
N LYS A 9 1.81 3.77 26.78
CA LYS A 9 1.85 2.61 25.86
C LYS A 9 2.85 2.82 24.73
N SER A 10 3.52 3.96 24.68
CA SER A 10 4.49 4.31 23.64
C SER A 10 5.81 4.75 24.24
N VAL A 11 6.89 4.57 23.47
CA VAL A 11 8.19 5.22 23.75
C VAL A 11 8.16 6.74 23.51
N GLN A 12 7.14 7.25 22.83
CA GLN A 12 7.00 8.68 22.52
C GLN A 12 6.28 9.41 23.65
N CYS A 13 6.77 10.62 23.99
CA CYS A 13 6.06 11.54 24.87
C CYS A 13 4.93 12.27 24.10
N GLY A 14 5.29 13.15 23.15
CA GLY A 14 4.32 13.76 22.22
C GLY A 14 4.08 12.87 21.00
N ARG A 15 2.81 12.69 20.60
CA ARG A 15 2.44 11.87 19.44
C ARG A 15 1.42 12.57 18.56
N LYS A 16 1.66 12.55 17.24
CA LYS A 16 0.76 13.15 16.23
C LYS A 16 -0.53 12.33 16.07
N VAL A 17 -1.60 13.01 15.67
CA VAL A 17 -2.92 12.40 15.43
C VAL A 17 -2.99 11.78 14.02
N ASP A 18 -2.10 10.84 13.72
CA ASP A 18 -2.00 10.23 12.38
C ASP A 18 -3.17 9.28 12.04
N ALA A 19 -3.88 8.76 13.04
CA ALA A 19 -5.02 7.86 12.81
C ALA A 19 -6.21 8.58 12.15
N PHE A 20 -6.38 9.89 12.37
CA PHE A 20 -7.55 10.63 11.88
C PHE A 20 -7.59 10.74 10.35
N LYS A 21 -6.44 10.97 9.69
CA LYS A 21 -6.37 10.98 8.22
C LYS A 21 -6.76 9.63 7.62
N LEU A 22 -6.32 8.51 8.24
CA LEU A 22 -6.70 7.18 7.78
C LEU A 22 -8.18 6.91 8.03
N TRP A 23 -8.69 7.24 9.21
CA TRP A 23 -10.12 7.10 9.54
C TRP A 23 -11.01 7.87 8.57
N LEU A 24 -10.67 9.14 8.27
CA LEU A 24 -11.45 9.95 7.35
C LEU A 24 -11.46 9.38 5.93
N MET A 25 -10.30 8.93 5.42
CA MET A 25 -10.22 8.23 4.13
C MET A 25 -11.08 6.97 4.12
N TRP A 26 -11.08 6.21 5.21
CA TRP A 26 -11.87 4.98 5.35
C TRP A 26 -13.36 5.24 5.47
N ALA A 27 -13.77 6.29 6.18
CA ALA A 27 -15.16 6.70 6.28
C ALA A 27 -15.75 7.08 4.92
N VAL A 28 -14.95 7.74 4.06
CA VAL A 28 -15.37 8.15 2.71
C VAL A 28 -15.34 6.98 1.72
N ARG A 29 -14.31 6.14 1.74
CA ARG A 29 -14.10 5.08 0.73
C ARG A 29 -14.73 3.73 1.09
N GLY A 30 -14.88 3.47 2.38
CA GLY A 30 -15.25 2.15 2.90
C GLY A 30 -14.20 1.07 2.60
N HIS A 31 -14.48 -0.16 3.05
CA HIS A 31 -13.63 -1.32 2.78
C HIS A 31 -13.51 -1.60 1.28
N GLN A 32 -14.63 -1.55 0.55
CA GLN A 32 -14.64 -1.83 -0.88
C GLN A 32 -13.83 -0.81 -1.68
N GLY A 33 -13.92 0.49 -1.34
CA GLY A 33 -13.14 1.51 -2.03
C GLY A 33 -11.63 1.33 -1.84
N PHE A 34 -11.17 0.92 -0.65
CA PHE A 34 -9.76 0.56 -0.46
C PHE A 34 -9.37 -0.73 -1.21
N ALA A 35 -10.23 -1.76 -1.19
CA ALA A 35 -9.97 -2.99 -1.93
C ALA A 35 -9.81 -2.72 -3.44
N SER A 36 -10.72 -1.96 -4.04
CA SER A 36 -10.64 -1.61 -5.46
C SER A 36 -9.38 -0.80 -5.81
N LEU A 37 -8.90 0.07 -4.92
CA LEU A 37 -7.64 0.79 -5.14
C LEU A 37 -6.43 -0.17 -5.15
N VAL A 38 -6.38 -1.11 -4.19
CA VAL A 38 -5.31 -2.11 -4.12
C VAL A 38 -5.36 -3.04 -5.33
N ASP A 39 -6.54 -3.54 -5.69
CA ASP A 39 -6.74 -4.40 -6.85
C ASP A 39 -6.31 -3.72 -8.15
N ASN A 40 -6.65 -2.44 -8.31
CA ASN A 40 -6.21 -1.64 -9.45
C ASN A 40 -4.69 -1.50 -9.49
N CYS A 41 -4.02 -1.19 -8.37
CA CYS A 41 -2.56 -1.12 -8.31
C CYS A 41 -1.90 -2.47 -8.70
N MET A 42 -2.46 -3.58 -8.24
CA MET A 42 -1.99 -4.93 -8.59
C MET A 42 -2.25 -5.28 -10.06
N GLN A 43 -3.35 -4.81 -10.64
CA GLN A 43 -3.64 -4.99 -12.07
C GLN A 43 -2.67 -4.18 -12.93
N VAL A 44 -2.41 -2.93 -12.56
CA VAL A 44 -1.45 -2.06 -13.26
C VAL A 44 -0.04 -2.63 -13.20
N SER A 45 0.38 -3.19 -12.06
CA SER A 45 1.70 -3.83 -11.97
C SER A 45 1.83 -5.07 -12.85
N ARG A 46 0.80 -5.93 -12.92
CA ARG A 46 0.77 -7.08 -13.83
C ARG A 46 0.82 -6.66 -15.30
N TYR A 47 0.07 -5.63 -15.67
CA TYR A 47 0.12 -5.06 -17.00
C TYR A 47 1.51 -4.50 -17.32
N PHE A 48 2.11 -3.73 -16.41
CA PHE A 48 3.45 -3.19 -16.61
C PHE A 48 4.49 -4.31 -16.78
N MET A 49 4.41 -5.37 -15.97
CA MET A 49 5.27 -6.54 -16.08
C MET A 49 5.13 -7.25 -17.44
N SER A 50 3.90 -7.39 -17.98
CA SER A 50 3.72 -7.98 -19.32
C SER A 50 4.34 -7.12 -20.41
N ARG A 51 4.19 -5.79 -20.29
CA ARG A 51 4.82 -4.84 -21.22
C ARG A 51 6.34 -4.90 -21.18
N ILE A 52 6.95 -5.04 -20.01
CA ILE A 52 8.40 -5.22 -19.88
C ILE A 52 8.85 -6.52 -20.55
N LYS A 53 8.14 -7.64 -20.36
CA LYS A 53 8.46 -8.93 -21.02
C LYS A 53 8.44 -8.86 -22.55
N GLU A 54 7.59 -8.02 -23.11
CA GLU A 54 7.42 -7.84 -24.57
C GLU A 54 8.38 -6.81 -25.17
N THR A 55 9.10 -6.04 -24.35
CA THR A 55 9.94 -4.93 -24.82
C THR A 55 11.39 -5.37 -24.91
N GLU A 56 11.97 -5.27 -26.10
CA GLU A 56 13.38 -5.60 -26.34
C GLU A 56 14.31 -4.71 -25.50
N GLY A 57 15.38 -5.32 -24.96
CA GLY A 57 16.38 -4.64 -24.15
C GLY A 57 16.09 -4.64 -22.65
N PHE A 58 14.90 -5.06 -22.22
CA PHE A 58 14.59 -5.23 -20.80
C PHE A 58 14.59 -6.69 -20.36
N MET A 59 15.03 -6.94 -19.14
CA MET A 59 15.05 -8.27 -18.52
C MET A 59 14.51 -8.22 -17.09
N LEU A 60 13.48 -9.01 -16.80
CA LEU A 60 12.97 -9.12 -15.44
C LEU A 60 13.98 -9.80 -14.51
N VAL A 61 14.11 -9.28 -13.29
CA VAL A 61 14.94 -9.88 -12.24
C VAL A 61 14.36 -11.21 -11.76
N LEU A 62 13.03 -11.34 -11.72
CA LEU A 62 12.30 -12.55 -11.32
C LEU A 62 11.25 -12.92 -12.39
N PRO A 63 10.91 -14.21 -12.54
CA PRO A 63 9.88 -14.64 -13.49
C PRO A 63 8.48 -14.11 -13.14
N GLU A 64 8.21 -13.93 -11.84
CA GLU A 64 6.95 -13.41 -11.27
C GLU A 64 7.19 -12.59 -10.00
N PHE A 65 6.26 -11.69 -9.69
CA PHE A 65 6.27 -10.84 -8.48
C PHE A 65 4.94 -10.95 -7.74
N GLN A 66 4.99 -10.94 -6.41
CA GLN A 66 3.81 -11.11 -5.55
C GLN A 66 3.07 -9.80 -5.23
N CYS A 67 3.66 -8.64 -5.56
CA CYS A 67 3.13 -7.33 -5.22
C CYS A 67 3.28 -6.36 -6.41
N THR A 68 3.26 -5.05 -6.14
CA THR A 68 3.34 -4.02 -7.18
C THR A 68 4.76 -3.67 -7.62
N ASN A 69 5.78 -4.22 -6.96
CA ASN A 69 7.18 -4.01 -7.32
C ASN A 69 7.56 -4.89 -8.51
N ILE A 70 7.91 -4.27 -9.64
CA ILE A 70 8.43 -4.95 -10.82
C ILE A 70 9.88 -4.52 -11.01
N CYS A 71 10.82 -5.43 -10.78
CA CYS A 71 12.26 -5.17 -10.90
C CYS A 71 12.79 -5.71 -12.23
N PHE A 72 13.52 -4.88 -12.97
CA PHE A 72 14.06 -5.21 -14.28
C PHE A 72 15.38 -4.46 -14.54
N TRP A 73 16.23 -5.02 -15.39
CA TRP A 73 17.31 -4.31 -16.08
C TRP A 73 16.81 -3.80 -17.41
#